data_AF-A0A1F6BD01-F1
#
_entry.id   AF-A0A1F6BD01-F1
#
_cell.length_a   1.000
_cell.length_b   1.000
_cell.length_c   1.000
_cell.angle_alpha   90.00
_cell.angle_beta   90.00
_cell.angle_gamma   90.00
#
_symmetry.space_group_name_H-M   'P 1'
#
loop_
_entity.id
_entity.type
_entity.pdbx_description
1 polymer ?
#
loop_
_entity_poly.entity_id
_entity_poly.type
_entity_poly.pdbx_seq_one_letter_code
_entity_poly.pdbx_strand_id
1 'polypeptide(L)'
;MINKVIKSLLVIGMFLLLVKPAFAVSDPTLHFFWASGCPHCAKEKVFLNTLREKYPQLTIKDYEITYDRKNLELLQKVGAELRVDVSGVPFAVIGKKQFIGYLNDETTGKEIEEAVKCAVENGCEDLIAGLSSEENTQQPKEQAQGVPDTLKVPFFGELQVKNLSLPILTFVVALLDGFNPCAMWTLLFLISLLLGMKDRKRMWLLGIAFIASSALVYFLFLSAWLNLFLFLGLVVWIRILIGLVALGAGGYNLRDYWVNKRGGCNVMGDEKRQRIFEKIRSITQKRQFILALGGIVLLAVAVNMVELVCSAGLPAIYTKILSLSNLPTWQYYLYLLFYIFIFMLDDLFIFFTAMITLQAVGIQSKYSRFSHLVGGILMFIIGLLLLFKPEWLMFG
;
A
#
# COMPACT_ATOMS: atom_id res chain seq x y z
N MET A 1 37.53 14.19 -78.72
CA MET A 1 36.82 13.33 -77.74
C MET A 1 37.11 13.71 -76.28
N ILE A 2 38.37 13.98 -75.91
CA ILE A 2 38.80 14.27 -74.52
C ILE A 2 38.05 15.45 -73.88
N ASN A 3 37.83 16.56 -74.59
CA ASN A 3 37.10 17.72 -74.03
C ASN A 3 35.61 17.48 -73.72
N LYS A 4 34.96 16.50 -74.38
CA LYS A 4 33.57 16.13 -74.05
C LYS A 4 33.52 15.30 -72.77
N VAL A 5 34.51 14.42 -72.57
CA VAL A 5 34.61 13.58 -71.37
C VAL A 5 34.90 14.43 -70.14
N ILE A 6 35.79 15.43 -70.25
CA ILE A 6 36.11 16.35 -69.15
C ILE A 6 34.89 17.18 -68.75
N LYS A 7 34.14 17.73 -69.72
CA LYS A 7 32.90 18.48 -69.42
C LYS A 7 31.84 17.58 -68.74
N SER A 8 31.70 16.33 -69.17
CA SER A 8 30.75 15.39 -68.55
C SER A 8 31.15 15.03 -67.11
N LEU A 9 32.45 14.81 -66.85
CA LEU A 9 32.98 14.57 -65.51
C LEU A 9 32.82 15.78 -64.57
N LEU A 10 32.96 17.01 -65.11
CA LEU A 10 32.80 18.24 -64.34
C LEU A 10 31.33 18.48 -63.96
N VAL A 11 30.39 18.16 -64.86
CA VAL A 11 28.95 18.22 -64.56
C VAL A 11 28.53 17.15 -63.56
N ILE A 12 29.07 15.92 -63.66
CA ILE A 12 28.79 14.84 -62.70
C ILE A 12 29.41 15.15 -61.33
N GLY A 13 30.62 15.69 -61.29
CA GLY A 13 31.26 16.14 -60.05
C GLY A 13 30.53 17.30 -59.37
N MET A 14 30.02 18.25 -60.15
CA MET A 14 29.19 19.36 -59.66
C MET A 14 27.81 18.87 -59.17
N PHE A 15 27.23 17.84 -59.78
CA PHE A 15 25.99 17.21 -59.32
C PHE A 15 26.19 16.42 -58.01
N LEU A 16 27.32 15.72 -57.87
CA LEU A 16 27.70 15.03 -56.63
C LEU A 16 27.99 15.99 -55.46
N LEU A 17 28.45 17.21 -55.73
CA LEU A 17 28.63 18.27 -54.71
C LEU A 17 27.31 18.91 -54.24
N LEU A 18 26.21 18.70 -54.96
CA LEU A 18 24.87 19.20 -54.60
C LEU A 18 24.05 18.19 -53.79
N VAL A 19 24.47 16.92 -53.73
CA VAL A 19 23.83 15.91 -52.89
C VAL A 19 24.35 16.06 -51.46
N LYS A 20 23.68 16.91 -50.66
CA LYS A 20 23.89 16.88 -49.21
C LYS A 20 23.45 15.51 -48.68
N PRO A 21 24.23 14.85 -47.81
CA PRO A 21 23.76 13.67 -47.11
C PRO A 21 22.53 14.09 -46.29
N ALA A 22 21.36 13.61 -46.68
CA ALA A 22 20.18 13.69 -45.84
C ALA A 22 20.41 12.71 -44.70
N PHE A 23 20.78 13.22 -43.53
CA PHE A 23 20.69 12.44 -42.31
C PHE A 23 19.21 12.11 -42.12
N ALA A 24 18.87 10.82 -42.18
CA ALA A 24 17.56 10.36 -41.80
C ALA A 24 17.41 10.65 -40.29
N VAL A 25 16.75 11.76 -39.96
CA VAL A 25 16.35 12.08 -38.60
C VAL A 25 15.21 11.11 -38.28
N SER A 26 15.47 10.15 -37.40
CA SER A 26 14.43 9.25 -36.89
C SER A 26 13.37 10.09 -36.19
N ASP A 27 12.10 9.81 -36.49
CA ASP A 27 10.96 10.44 -35.82
C ASP A 27 11.10 10.32 -34.29
N PRO A 28 11.03 11.43 -33.54
CA PRO A 28 11.26 11.41 -32.10
C PRO A 28 10.17 10.59 -31.41
N THR A 29 10.58 9.73 -30.48
CA THR A 29 9.68 8.92 -29.67
C THR A 29 9.64 9.44 -28.23
N LEU A 30 8.44 9.74 -27.73
CA LEU A 30 8.17 10.02 -26.33
C LEU A 30 7.61 8.77 -25.68
N HIS A 31 8.26 8.31 -24.62
CA HIS A 31 7.81 7.18 -23.82
C HIS A 31 7.09 7.70 -22.58
N PHE A 32 5.82 7.32 -22.42
CA PHE A 32 4.96 7.76 -21.33
C PHE A 32 4.53 6.57 -20.48
N PHE A 33 5.00 6.52 -19.23
CA PHE A 33 4.65 5.49 -18.26
C PHE A 33 3.56 6.00 -17.31
N TRP A 34 2.52 5.19 -17.13
CA TRP A 34 1.34 5.55 -16.36
C TRP A 34 0.73 4.35 -15.62
N ALA A 35 -0.04 4.63 -14.58
CA ALA A 35 -0.74 3.61 -13.77
C ALA A 35 -2.26 3.80 -13.82
N SER A 36 -3.00 2.69 -13.78
CA SER A 36 -4.45 2.70 -13.56
C SER A 36 -4.81 3.39 -12.25
N GLY A 37 -5.76 4.34 -12.30
CA GLY A 37 -6.20 5.12 -11.14
C GLY A 37 -5.39 6.39 -10.86
N CYS A 38 -4.33 6.69 -11.63
CA CYS A 38 -3.50 7.88 -11.48
C CYS A 38 -4.16 9.15 -12.07
N PRO A 39 -4.57 10.15 -11.26
CA PRO A 39 -5.26 11.35 -11.75
C PRO A 39 -4.35 12.26 -12.59
N HIS A 40 -3.07 12.37 -12.22
CA HIS A 40 -2.09 13.18 -12.95
C HIS A 40 -1.75 12.56 -14.30
N CYS A 41 -1.68 11.24 -14.39
CA CYS A 41 -1.48 10.52 -15.64
C CYS A 41 -2.64 10.74 -16.61
N ALA A 42 -3.88 10.79 -16.10
CA ALA A 42 -5.04 11.08 -16.93
C ALA A 42 -4.97 12.49 -17.55
N LYS A 43 -4.52 13.49 -16.78
CA LYS A 43 -4.31 14.85 -17.28
C LYS A 43 -3.20 14.91 -18.33
N GLU A 44 -2.05 14.32 -18.04
CA GLU A 44 -0.94 14.29 -18.98
C GLU A 44 -1.33 13.57 -20.27
N LYS A 45 -2.07 12.47 -20.20
CA LYS A 45 -2.53 11.75 -21.40
C LYS A 45 -3.42 12.61 -22.31
N VAL A 46 -4.26 13.48 -21.74
CA VAL A 46 -5.05 14.44 -22.52
C VAL A 46 -4.13 15.45 -23.20
N PHE A 47 -3.15 15.98 -22.47
CA PHE A 47 -2.15 16.90 -23.01
C PHE A 47 -1.28 16.26 -24.11
N LEU A 48 -0.79 15.03 -23.91
CA LEU A 48 -0.01 14.29 -24.91
C LEU A 48 -0.80 14.03 -26.19
N ASN A 49 -2.12 13.87 -26.12
CA ASN A 49 -2.96 13.77 -27.32
C ASN A 49 -2.98 15.08 -28.12
N THR A 50 -2.96 16.26 -27.46
CA THR A 50 -2.86 17.53 -28.18
C THR A 50 -1.48 17.68 -28.85
N LEU A 51 -0.42 17.17 -28.22
CA LEU A 51 0.92 17.12 -28.82
C LEU A 51 1.01 16.19 -30.03
N ARG A 52 0.32 15.03 -30.02
CA ARG A 52 0.23 14.15 -31.20
C ARG A 52 -0.36 14.87 -32.42
N GLU A 53 -1.38 15.70 -32.21
CA GLU A 53 -1.99 16.49 -33.27
C GLU A 53 -1.09 17.63 -33.75
N LYS A 54 -0.39 18.29 -32.81
CA LYS A 54 0.47 19.44 -33.08
C LYS A 54 1.80 19.06 -33.75
N TYR A 55 2.34 17.89 -33.44
CA TYR A 55 3.61 17.39 -33.97
C TYR A 55 3.41 16.00 -34.60
N PRO A 56 3.01 15.91 -35.88
CA PRO A 56 2.69 14.62 -36.53
C PRO A 56 3.87 13.64 -36.62
N GLN A 57 5.11 14.16 -36.62
CA GLN A 57 6.33 13.35 -36.55
C GLN A 57 6.64 12.81 -35.13
N LEU A 58 5.89 13.19 -34.10
CA LEU A 58 6.09 12.68 -32.74
C LEU A 58 5.38 11.34 -32.56
N THR A 59 6.14 10.29 -32.25
CA THR A 59 5.56 9.01 -31.83
C THR A 59 5.46 8.98 -30.31
N ILE A 60 4.26 8.84 -29.75
CA ILE A 60 4.08 8.67 -28.30
C ILE A 60 3.71 7.23 -27.99
N LYS A 61 4.53 6.55 -27.18
CA LYS A 61 4.30 5.19 -26.69
C LYS A 61 3.82 5.22 -25.25
N ASP A 62 2.60 4.74 -25.01
CA ASP A 62 2.00 4.60 -23.69
C ASP A 62 2.36 3.24 -23.06
N TYR A 63 2.85 3.24 -21.82
CA TYR A 63 3.21 2.05 -21.04
C TYR A 63 2.41 2.02 -19.73
N GLU A 64 1.41 1.16 -19.65
CA GLU A 64 0.62 0.95 -18.42
C GLU A 64 1.39 0.03 -17.47
N ILE A 65 1.61 0.43 -16.21
CA ILE A 65 2.47 -0.32 -15.27
C ILE A 65 1.72 -1.03 -14.13
N THR A 66 0.42 -0.79 -13.94
CA THR A 66 -0.35 -1.42 -12.85
C THR A 66 -0.63 -2.89 -13.14
N TYR A 67 -1.00 -3.24 -14.36
CA TYR A 67 -1.38 -4.59 -14.75
C TYR A 67 -0.38 -5.26 -15.70
N ASP A 68 0.52 -4.49 -16.33
CA ASP A 68 1.56 -5.03 -17.21
C ASP A 68 2.94 -5.03 -16.55
N ARG A 69 3.38 -6.22 -16.14
CA ARG A 69 4.69 -6.42 -15.52
C ARG A 69 5.85 -6.12 -16.45
N LYS A 70 5.71 -6.35 -17.76
CA LYS A 70 6.80 -6.08 -18.72
C LYS A 70 7.06 -4.57 -18.79
N ASN A 71 6.01 -3.77 -18.77
CA ASN A 71 6.12 -2.31 -18.76
C ASN A 71 6.70 -1.77 -17.46
N LEU A 72 6.35 -2.37 -16.32
CA LEU A 72 6.96 -2.04 -15.03
C LEU A 72 8.46 -2.37 -15.00
N GLU A 73 8.86 -3.54 -15.52
CA GLU A 73 10.26 -3.91 -15.65
C GLU A 73 11.01 -2.97 -16.60
N LEU A 74 10.37 -2.55 -17.70
CA LEU A 74 10.92 -1.54 -18.60
C LEU A 74 11.12 -0.20 -17.88
N LEU A 75 10.14 0.27 -17.11
CA LEU A 75 10.27 1.51 -16.32
C LEU A 75 11.47 1.44 -15.37
N GLN A 76 11.64 0.31 -14.68
CA GLN A 76 12.77 0.10 -13.77
C GLN A 76 14.11 0.13 -14.50
N LYS A 77 14.21 -0.51 -15.68
CA LYS A 77 15.42 -0.46 -16.52
C LYS A 77 15.70 0.97 -16.98
N VAL A 78 14.68 1.71 -17.41
CA VAL A 78 14.81 3.11 -17.82
C VAL A 78 15.28 3.99 -16.66
N GLY A 79 14.73 3.82 -15.46
CA GLY A 79 15.18 4.54 -14.26
C GLY A 79 16.64 4.26 -13.91
N ALA A 80 17.07 3.00 -14.04
CA ALA A 80 18.46 2.59 -13.83
C ALA A 80 19.42 3.20 -14.86
N GLU A 81 19.06 3.16 -16.15
CA GLU A 81 19.87 3.71 -17.25
C GLU A 81 20.02 5.23 -17.13
N LEU A 82 18.92 5.93 -16.84
CA LEU A 82 18.92 7.39 -16.71
C LEU A 82 19.41 7.86 -15.33
N ARG A 83 19.60 6.95 -14.37
CA ARG A 83 19.93 7.23 -12.95
C ARG A 83 18.93 8.20 -12.30
N VAL A 84 17.65 7.98 -12.58
CA VAL A 84 16.54 8.82 -12.14
C VAL A 84 15.60 7.98 -11.28
N ASP A 85 15.03 8.60 -10.25
CA ASP A 85 14.00 7.93 -9.45
C ASP A 85 12.69 7.85 -10.24
N VAL A 86 12.26 6.62 -10.54
CA VAL A 86 11.02 6.29 -11.25
C VAL A 86 9.99 5.65 -10.32
N SER A 87 10.07 5.97 -9.03
CA SER A 87 9.16 5.47 -7.98
C SER A 87 7.71 5.92 -8.14
N GLY A 88 7.44 6.92 -8.98
CA GLY A 88 6.11 7.46 -9.24
C GLY A 88 5.81 7.67 -10.73
N VAL A 89 4.51 7.73 -11.03
CA VAL A 89 3.96 8.07 -12.35
C VAL A 89 3.02 9.27 -12.22
N PRO A 90 2.80 10.04 -13.30
CA PRO A 90 3.31 9.83 -14.65
C PRO A 90 4.82 10.07 -14.79
N PHE A 91 5.45 9.35 -15.71
CA PHE A 91 6.86 9.52 -16.05
C PHE A 91 7.00 9.55 -17.56
N ALA A 92 7.55 10.64 -18.09
CA ALA A 92 7.74 10.82 -19.53
C ALA A 92 9.22 11.02 -19.88
N VAL A 93 9.65 10.41 -20.97
CA VAL A 93 11.03 10.53 -21.47
C VAL A 93 11.02 10.78 -22.97
N ILE A 94 11.81 11.74 -23.42
CA ILE A 94 12.09 12.00 -24.82
C ILE A 94 13.56 12.39 -24.99
N GLY A 95 14.30 11.60 -25.77
CA GLY A 95 15.74 11.73 -25.89
C GLY A 95 16.43 11.63 -24.52
N LYS A 96 17.14 12.70 -24.12
CA LYS A 96 17.84 12.81 -22.83
C LYS A 96 17.05 13.57 -21.76
N LYS A 97 15.82 13.98 -22.07
CA LYS A 97 14.97 14.74 -21.15
C LYS A 97 13.97 13.81 -20.49
N GLN A 98 13.82 13.99 -19.18
CA GLN A 98 12.93 13.21 -18.33
C GLN A 98 12.03 14.14 -17.53
N PHE A 99 10.79 13.71 -17.31
CA PHE A 99 9.76 14.44 -16.58
C PHE A 99 9.10 13.50 -15.58
N ILE A 100 9.10 13.89 -14.30
CA ILE A 100 8.48 13.12 -13.21
C ILE A 100 7.28 13.91 -12.71
N GLY A 101 6.10 13.32 -12.83
CA GLY A 101 4.83 13.94 -12.48
C GLY A 101 4.33 14.93 -13.54
N TYR A 102 3.09 15.36 -13.36
CA TYR A 102 2.44 16.33 -14.25
C TYR A 102 1.49 17.21 -13.46
N LEU A 103 1.78 18.52 -13.41
CA LEU A 103 0.96 19.47 -12.69
C LEU A 103 -0.18 20.04 -13.57
N ASN A 104 0.20 20.71 -14.66
CA ASN A 104 -0.70 21.31 -15.65
C ASN A 104 0.05 21.65 -16.95
N ASP A 105 -0.72 22.02 -17.98
CA ASP A 105 -0.26 22.41 -19.31
C ASP A 105 0.69 23.61 -19.28
N GLU A 106 0.50 24.56 -18.35
CA GLU A 106 1.28 25.79 -18.30
C GLU A 106 2.66 25.65 -17.62
N THR A 107 2.88 24.59 -16.85
CA THR A 107 4.15 24.29 -16.17
C THR A 107 4.83 23.09 -16.81
N THR A 108 4.63 21.87 -16.27
CA THR A 108 5.25 20.64 -16.78
C THR A 108 4.89 20.38 -18.24
N GLY A 109 3.66 20.71 -18.67
CA GLY A 109 3.26 20.59 -20.07
C GLY A 109 4.14 21.42 -21.01
N LYS A 110 4.45 22.67 -20.67
CA LYS A 110 5.37 23.50 -21.47
C LYS A 110 6.77 22.90 -21.55
N GLU A 111 7.30 22.38 -20.46
CA GLU A 111 8.63 21.77 -20.45
C GLU A 111 8.68 20.51 -21.34
N ILE A 112 7.63 19.68 -21.30
CA ILE A 112 7.47 18.52 -22.18
C ILE A 112 7.38 18.98 -23.65
N GLU A 113 6.57 20.00 -23.94
CA GLU A 113 6.43 20.52 -25.30
C GLU A 113 7.74 21.12 -25.83
N GLU A 114 8.49 21.85 -25.02
CA GLU A 114 9.80 22.39 -25.40
C GLU A 114 10.80 21.28 -25.74
N ALA A 115 10.79 20.19 -24.97
CA ALA A 115 11.62 19.03 -25.27
C ALA A 115 11.19 18.31 -26.55
N VAL A 116 9.87 18.16 -26.78
CA VAL A 116 9.30 17.63 -28.02
C VAL A 116 9.73 18.49 -29.21
N LYS A 117 9.57 19.81 -29.12
CA LYS A 117 9.96 20.73 -30.18
C LYS A 117 11.46 20.62 -30.50
N CYS A 118 12.30 20.61 -29.46
CA CYS A 118 13.75 20.45 -29.62
C CYS A 118 14.12 19.12 -30.29
N ALA A 119 13.46 18.03 -29.89
CA ALA A 119 13.64 16.70 -30.46
C ALA A 119 13.18 16.60 -31.92
N VAL A 120 12.08 17.27 -32.26
CA VAL A 120 11.56 17.36 -33.62
C VAL A 120 12.48 18.17 -34.54
N GLU A 121 13.02 19.29 -34.06
CA GLU A 121 13.85 20.19 -34.87
C GLU A 121 15.27 19.66 -35.08
N ASN A 122 15.87 19.04 -34.06
CA ASN A 122 17.28 18.64 -34.07
C ASN A 122 17.51 17.13 -34.15
N GLY A 123 16.44 16.33 -34.02
CA GLY A 123 16.53 14.89 -33.79
C GLY A 123 16.99 14.57 -32.36
N CYS A 124 16.49 13.47 -31.81
CA CYS A 124 17.04 12.91 -30.58
C CYS A 124 17.17 11.39 -30.69
N GLU A 125 18.26 10.85 -30.15
CA GLU A 125 18.45 9.42 -30.01
C GLU A 125 17.43 8.85 -29.01
N ASP A 126 16.72 7.80 -29.40
CA ASP A 126 15.81 7.08 -28.51
C ASP A 126 16.60 6.13 -27.60
N LEU A 127 16.85 6.59 -26.36
CA LEU A 127 17.57 5.83 -25.35
C LEU A 127 16.79 4.61 -24.84
N ILE A 128 15.47 4.53 -25.09
CA ILE A 128 14.59 3.50 -24.55
C ILE A 128 14.35 2.38 -25.58
N ALA A 129 14.44 2.68 -26.88
CA ALA A 129 14.30 1.68 -27.94
C ALA A 129 15.14 0.42 -27.70
N GLY A 130 16.43 0.58 -27.34
CA GLY A 130 17.35 -0.53 -27.08
C GLY A 130 17.02 -1.37 -25.83
N LEU A 131 16.26 -0.80 -24.88
CA LEU A 131 15.84 -1.49 -23.65
C LEU A 131 14.53 -2.29 -23.84
N SER A 132 13.79 -2.00 -24.91
CA SER A 132 12.53 -2.65 -25.27
C SER A 132 12.69 -3.90 -26.14
N SER A 133 13.89 -4.13 -26.69
CA SER A 133 14.20 -5.27 -27.55
C SER A 133 14.46 -6.54 -26.72
N GLU A 134 13.56 -7.52 -26.84
CA GLU A 134 13.72 -8.86 -26.30
C GLU A 134 14.89 -9.58 -27.01
N GLU A 135 16.08 -9.61 -26.39
CA GLU A 135 17.10 -10.68 -26.52
C GLU A 135 18.31 -10.35 -25.63
N ASN A 136 18.28 -10.73 -24.35
CA ASN A 136 19.28 -11.62 -23.76
C ASN A 136 18.95 -11.93 -22.29
N THR A 137 18.93 -13.21 -21.99
CA THR A 137 18.79 -13.78 -20.66
C THR A 137 20.03 -13.46 -19.83
N GLN A 138 20.01 -12.35 -19.09
CA GLN A 138 20.83 -12.21 -17.90
C GLN A 138 19.95 -11.68 -16.76
N GLN A 139 19.84 -12.52 -15.74
CA GLN A 139 19.14 -12.24 -14.48
C GLN A 139 19.57 -10.87 -13.95
N PRO A 140 18.64 -9.95 -13.67
CA PRO A 140 18.99 -8.72 -12.97
C PRO A 140 19.38 -9.05 -11.53
N LYS A 141 20.61 -8.68 -11.15
CA LYS A 141 20.97 -8.49 -9.74
C LYS A 141 20.06 -7.42 -9.17
N GLU A 142 19.25 -7.79 -8.18
CA GLU A 142 18.49 -6.87 -7.34
C GLU A 142 19.45 -5.85 -6.71
N GLN A 143 19.33 -4.58 -7.10
CA GLN A 143 19.90 -3.48 -6.34
C GLN A 143 19.11 -2.17 -6.54
N ALA A 144 18.64 -1.68 -5.39
CA ALA A 144 18.31 -0.31 -5.01
C ALA A 144 17.28 0.45 -5.86
N GLN A 145 16.00 0.33 -5.48
CA GLN A 145 14.96 1.33 -5.78
C GLN A 145 14.97 2.42 -4.71
N GLY A 146 14.77 3.67 -5.09
CA GLY A 146 14.71 4.81 -4.18
C GLY A 146 13.47 4.78 -3.27
N VAL A 147 13.64 5.30 -2.06
CA VAL A 147 12.59 5.53 -1.06
C VAL A 147 11.85 6.84 -1.41
N PRO A 148 10.51 6.93 -1.31
CA PRO A 148 9.78 8.18 -1.52
C PRO A 148 10.30 9.29 -0.58
N ASP A 149 10.58 10.46 -1.14
CA ASP A 149 11.21 11.58 -0.41
C ASP A 149 10.32 12.14 0.70
N THR A 150 9.00 11.92 0.66
CA THR A 150 8.05 12.46 1.64
C THR A 150 6.96 11.45 2.03
N LEU A 151 6.71 11.30 3.33
CA LEU A 151 5.56 10.57 3.89
C LEU A 151 4.55 11.62 4.39
N LYS A 152 3.34 11.63 3.84
CA LYS A 152 2.28 12.53 4.32
C LYS A 152 1.63 11.93 5.56
N VAL A 153 1.87 12.56 6.71
CA VAL A 153 1.28 12.14 7.99
C VAL A 153 0.04 12.99 8.27
N PRO A 154 -1.09 12.39 8.65
CA PRO A 154 -2.19 13.16 9.20
C PRO A 154 -1.70 13.89 10.47
N PHE A 155 -2.13 15.13 10.66
CA PHE A 155 -1.74 16.05 11.75
C PHE A 155 -0.33 16.68 11.69
N PHE A 156 0.69 16.05 11.08
CA PHE A 156 2.08 16.54 11.14
C PHE A 156 2.68 17.04 9.80
N GLY A 157 1.98 16.89 8.67
CA GLY A 157 2.43 17.41 7.36
C GLY A 157 3.33 16.44 6.58
N GLU A 158 4.13 16.98 5.65
CA GLU A 158 5.07 16.20 4.81
C GLU A 158 6.37 15.89 5.59
N LEU A 159 6.59 14.63 5.97
CA LEU A 159 7.84 14.19 6.60
C LEU A 159 8.85 13.72 5.56
N GLN A 160 10.03 14.35 5.50
CA GLN A 160 11.12 13.89 4.62
C GLN A 160 11.74 12.60 5.15
N VAL A 161 11.55 11.49 4.43
CA VAL A 161 11.93 10.14 4.90
C VAL A 161 13.46 9.94 4.88
N LYS A 162 14.20 10.71 4.07
CA LYS A 162 15.68 10.65 3.98
C LYS A 162 16.42 11.26 5.18
N ASN A 163 15.79 12.15 5.93
CA ASN A 163 16.43 12.83 7.06
C ASN A 163 16.14 12.16 8.42
N LEU A 164 15.25 11.16 8.45
CA LEU A 164 14.99 10.38 9.66
C LEU A 164 15.92 9.17 9.72
N SER A 165 16.52 8.95 10.88
CA SER A 165 17.22 7.71 11.16
C SER A 165 16.23 6.54 11.21
N LEU A 166 16.66 5.36 10.76
CA LEU A 166 15.83 4.14 10.75
C LEU A 166 15.12 3.85 12.10
N PRO A 167 15.72 4.09 13.28
CA PRO A 167 15.02 3.92 14.55
C PRO A 167 13.85 4.88 14.73
N ILE A 168 14.00 6.15 14.36
CA ILE A 168 12.93 7.15 14.49
C ILE A 168 11.81 6.84 13.49
N LEU A 169 12.18 6.47 12.25
CA LEU A 169 11.21 6.02 11.26
C LEU A 169 10.41 4.82 11.76
N THR A 170 11.09 3.81 12.32
CA THR A 170 10.45 2.63 12.89
C THR A 170 9.47 3.01 13.98
N PHE A 171 9.87 3.89 14.90
CA PHE A 171 9.03 4.36 15.98
C PHE A 171 7.78 5.08 15.48
N VAL A 172 7.94 6.05 14.56
CA VAL A 172 6.81 6.85 14.06
C VAL A 172 5.83 5.98 13.28
N VAL A 173 6.31 5.16 12.35
CA VAL A 173 5.44 4.33 11.51
C VAL A 173 4.72 3.28 12.35
N ALA A 174 5.42 2.61 13.26
CA ALA A 174 4.81 1.62 14.14
C ALA A 174 3.80 2.24 15.12
N LEU A 175 4.06 3.44 15.62
CA LEU A 175 3.12 4.15 16.49
C LEU A 175 1.84 4.53 15.73
N LEU A 176 1.98 5.05 14.50
CA LEU A 176 0.82 5.37 13.67
C LEU A 176 0.00 4.12 13.28
N ASP A 177 0.67 3.00 13.06
CA ASP A 177 0.03 1.71 12.80
C ASP A 177 -0.71 1.17 14.04
N GLY A 178 -0.15 1.34 15.25
CA GLY A 178 -0.80 0.89 16.50
C GLY A 178 -2.15 1.56 16.74
N PHE A 179 -2.24 2.88 16.49
CA PHE A 179 -3.49 3.65 16.60
C PHE A 179 -4.51 3.38 15.46
N ASN A 180 -4.62 2.13 15.00
CA ASN A 180 -5.57 1.68 13.99
C ASN A 180 -6.97 1.48 14.61
N PRO A 181 -8.03 2.07 14.02
CA PRO A 181 -9.38 1.88 14.51
C PRO A 181 -9.81 0.40 14.56
N CYS A 182 -9.35 -0.44 13.64
CA CYS A 182 -9.68 -1.87 13.63
C CYS A 182 -9.14 -2.58 14.89
N ALA A 183 -7.91 -2.27 15.31
CA ALA A 183 -7.26 -2.83 16.49
C ALA A 183 -7.97 -2.39 17.79
N MET A 184 -8.19 -1.09 17.96
CA MET A 184 -8.80 -0.55 19.17
C MET A 184 -10.18 -1.14 19.48
N TRP A 185 -11.05 -1.35 18.48
CA TRP A 185 -12.37 -1.93 18.72
C TRP A 185 -12.33 -3.42 19.07
N THR A 186 -11.42 -4.16 18.45
CA THR A 186 -11.25 -5.59 18.76
C THR A 186 -10.69 -5.78 20.15
N LEU A 187 -9.77 -4.91 20.58
CA LEU A 187 -9.28 -4.87 21.95
C LEU A 187 -10.38 -4.54 22.96
N LEU A 188 -11.23 -3.54 22.69
CA LEU A 188 -12.37 -3.22 23.55
C LEU A 188 -13.37 -4.37 23.64
N PHE A 189 -13.64 -5.06 22.53
CA PHE A 189 -14.46 -6.26 22.51
C PHE A 189 -13.85 -7.37 23.38
N LEU A 190 -12.55 -7.63 23.26
CA LEU A 190 -11.83 -8.59 24.10
C LEU A 190 -11.94 -8.21 25.58
N ILE A 191 -11.66 -6.95 25.94
CA ILE A 191 -11.78 -6.44 27.30
C ILE A 191 -13.19 -6.69 27.85
N SER A 192 -14.24 -6.45 27.05
CA SER A 192 -15.63 -6.70 27.46
C SER A 192 -15.91 -8.17 27.79
N LEU A 193 -15.31 -9.10 27.04
CA LEU A 193 -15.41 -10.54 27.31
C LEU A 193 -14.63 -10.95 28.57
N LEU A 194 -13.47 -10.33 28.79
CA LEU A 194 -12.58 -10.65 29.91
C LEU A 194 -13.09 -10.08 31.24
N LEU A 195 -13.68 -8.88 31.27
CA LEU A 195 -14.18 -8.23 32.50
C LEU A 195 -15.29 -9.02 33.21
N GLY A 196 -16.02 -9.87 32.49
CA GLY A 196 -17.05 -10.76 33.06
C GLY A 196 -16.50 -11.98 33.81
N MET A 197 -15.18 -12.23 33.78
CA MET A 197 -14.57 -13.39 34.44
C MET A 197 -14.29 -13.15 35.92
N LYS A 198 -14.69 -14.13 36.76
CA LYS A 198 -14.40 -14.12 38.20
C LYS A 198 -12.93 -14.43 38.52
N ASP A 199 -12.25 -15.20 37.67
CA ASP A 199 -10.87 -15.63 37.89
C ASP A 199 -9.86 -14.63 37.32
N ARG A 200 -9.25 -13.83 38.19
CA ARG A 200 -8.29 -12.78 37.84
C ARG A 200 -7.05 -13.34 37.14
N LYS A 201 -6.51 -14.48 37.59
CA LYS A 201 -5.28 -15.05 37.00
C LYS A 201 -5.55 -15.48 35.56
N ARG A 202 -6.68 -16.14 35.35
CA ARG A 202 -7.11 -16.59 34.02
C ARG A 202 -7.37 -15.41 33.09
N MET A 203 -7.96 -14.33 33.58
CA MET A 203 -8.24 -13.12 32.81
C MET A 203 -6.96 -12.47 32.27
N TRP A 204 -5.96 -12.24 33.13
CA TRP A 204 -4.67 -11.69 32.75
C TRP A 204 -3.93 -12.59 31.76
N LEU A 205 -3.92 -13.89 32.02
CA LEU A 205 -3.19 -14.85 31.19
C LEU A 205 -3.80 -14.97 29.79
N LEU A 206 -5.12 -14.90 29.68
CA LEU A 206 -5.84 -14.88 28.41
C LEU A 206 -5.62 -13.58 27.62
N GLY A 207 -5.61 -12.41 28.29
CA GLY A 207 -5.32 -11.14 27.62
C GLY A 207 -3.87 -11.01 27.17
N ILE A 208 -2.90 -11.42 28.00
CA ILE A 208 -1.49 -11.46 27.59
C ILE A 208 -1.29 -12.46 26.44
N ALA A 209 -1.96 -13.62 26.48
CA ALA A 209 -1.90 -14.59 25.39
C ALA A 209 -2.46 -14.01 24.08
N PHE A 210 -3.52 -13.19 24.13
CA PHE A 210 -4.02 -12.48 22.96
C PHE A 210 -2.95 -11.55 22.37
N ILE A 211 -2.43 -10.63 23.18
CA ILE A 211 -1.44 -9.62 22.72
C ILE A 211 -0.17 -10.31 22.20
N ALA A 212 0.33 -11.32 22.90
CA ALA A 212 1.51 -12.08 22.47
C ALA A 212 1.25 -12.85 21.16
N SER A 213 0.06 -13.43 20.99
CA SER A 213 -0.32 -14.11 19.75
C SER A 213 -0.47 -13.12 18.61
N SER A 214 -1.06 -11.95 18.85
CA SER A 214 -1.16 -10.87 17.87
C SER A 214 0.22 -10.41 17.41
N ALA A 215 1.12 -10.08 18.35
CA ALA A 215 2.49 -9.70 18.05
C ALA A 215 3.23 -10.76 17.22
N LEU A 216 3.07 -12.05 17.55
CA LEU A 216 3.67 -13.15 16.81
C LEU A 216 3.11 -13.26 15.39
N VAL A 217 1.78 -13.22 15.25
CA VAL A 217 1.11 -13.31 13.95
C VAL A 217 1.52 -12.13 13.06
N TYR A 218 1.54 -10.92 13.62
CA TYR A 218 1.99 -9.72 12.91
C TYR A 218 3.45 -9.80 12.49
N PHE A 219 4.32 -10.31 13.37
CA PHE A 219 5.73 -10.59 13.02
C PHE A 219 5.84 -11.56 11.85
N LEU A 220 5.07 -12.65 11.88
CA LEU A 220 5.04 -13.63 10.80
C LEU A 220 4.58 -12.99 9.49
N PHE A 221 3.59 -12.08 9.51
CA PHE A 221 3.18 -11.35 8.31
C PHE A 221 4.25 -10.40 7.78
N LEU A 222 4.90 -9.61 8.64
CA LEU A 222 5.98 -8.70 8.26
C LEU A 222 7.21 -9.44 7.71
N SER A 223 7.55 -10.58 8.32
CA SER A 223 8.69 -11.41 7.93
C SER A 223 8.43 -12.26 6.70
N ALA A 224 7.20 -12.79 6.51
CA ALA A 224 6.83 -13.66 5.41
C ALA A 224 6.58 -12.92 4.08
N TRP A 225 7.35 -11.85 3.83
CA TRP A 225 7.34 -11.06 2.61
C TRP A 225 5.95 -10.49 2.29
N LEU A 226 5.52 -9.51 3.09
CA LEU A 226 4.30 -8.72 2.87
C LEU A 226 4.16 -8.20 1.41
N ASN A 227 5.28 -7.90 0.75
CA ASN A 227 5.30 -7.50 -0.66
C ASN A 227 4.78 -8.59 -1.61
N LEU A 228 4.91 -9.88 -1.28
CA LEU A 228 4.35 -10.97 -2.08
C LEU A 228 2.82 -10.95 -2.03
N PHE A 229 2.23 -10.72 -0.84
CA PHE A 229 0.78 -10.63 -0.69
C PHE A 229 0.20 -9.40 -1.42
N LEU A 230 0.85 -8.23 -1.32
CA LEU A 230 0.45 -7.00 -2.01
C LEU A 230 0.62 -7.10 -3.54
N PHE A 231 1.65 -7.79 -4.01
CA PHE A 231 1.96 -7.97 -5.44
C PHE A 231 1.09 -8.99 -6.17
N LEU A 232 0.41 -9.88 -5.43
CA LEU A 232 -0.44 -10.94 -6.01
C LEU A 232 -1.89 -10.50 -6.31
N GLY A 233 -2.27 -9.24 -6.05
CA GLY A 233 -3.66 -8.77 -6.23
C GLY A 233 -4.69 -9.46 -5.31
N LEU A 234 -4.24 -10.41 -4.49
CA LEU A 234 -5.02 -11.16 -3.50
C LEU A 234 -5.65 -10.22 -2.46
N VAL A 235 -4.98 -9.10 -2.17
CA VAL A 235 -5.44 -8.08 -1.22
C VAL A 235 -6.78 -7.47 -1.65
N VAL A 236 -7.07 -7.35 -2.95
CA VAL A 236 -8.35 -6.80 -3.41
C VAL A 236 -9.51 -7.72 -3.01
N TRP A 237 -9.37 -9.03 -3.24
CA TRP A 237 -10.39 -10.01 -2.88
C TRP A 237 -10.56 -10.17 -1.38
N ILE A 238 -9.44 -10.25 -0.64
CA ILE A 238 -9.45 -10.31 0.83
C ILE A 238 -10.11 -9.04 1.40
N ARG A 239 -9.80 -7.87 0.83
CA ARG A 239 -10.38 -6.61 1.27
C ARG A 239 -11.87 -6.50 0.98
N ILE A 240 -12.34 -6.95 -0.19
CA ILE A 240 -13.77 -7.01 -0.49
C ILE A 240 -14.47 -7.95 0.50
N LEU A 241 -13.90 -9.13 0.75
CA LEU A 241 -14.44 -10.09 1.71
C LEU A 241 -14.54 -9.48 3.12
N ILE A 242 -13.47 -8.87 3.62
CA ILE A 242 -13.43 -8.23 4.94
C ILE A 242 -14.38 -7.04 5.00
N GLY A 243 -14.45 -6.23 3.94
CA GLY A 243 -15.40 -5.12 3.84
C GLY A 243 -16.85 -5.58 3.95
N LEU A 244 -17.22 -6.67 3.28
CA LEU A 244 -18.54 -7.28 3.38
C LEU A 244 -18.82 -7.84 4.78
N VAL A 245 -17.84 -8.51 5.40
CA VAL A 245 -17.96 -9.01 6.78
C VAL A 245 -18.12 -7.85 7.77
N ALA A 246 -17.35 -6.77 7.62
CA ALA A 246 -17.42 -5.58 8.45
C ALA A 246 -18.76 -4.85 8.29
N LEU A 247 -19.30 -4.75 7.07
CA LEU A 247 -20.64 -4.21 6.83
C LEU A 247 -21.74 -5.08 7.46
N GLY A 248 -21.62 -6.40 7.33
CA GLY A 248 -22.55 -7.35 7.95
C GLY A 248 -22.52 -7.26 9.48
N ALA A 249 -21.32 -7.29 10.07
CA ALA A 249 -21.11 -7.21 11.52
C ALA A 249 -21.50 -5.82 12.07
N GLY A 250 -21.11 -4.74 11.39
CA GLY A 250 -21.48 -3.37 11.74
C GLY A 250 -23.00 -3.15 11.67
N GLY A 251 -23.63 -3.58 10.57
CA GLY A 251 -25.08 -3.51 10.40
C GLY A 251 -25.85 -4.35 11.43
N TYR A 252 -25.33 -5.54 11.78
CA TYR A 252 -25.88 -6.36 12.86
C TYR A 252 -25.78 -5.65 14.21
N ASN A 253 -24.62 -5.07 14.54
CA ASN A 253 -24.41 -4.31 15.78
C ASN A 253 -25.33 -3.08 15.88
N LEU A 254 -25.52 -2.34 14.79
CA LEU A 254 -26.48 -1.21 14.73
C LEU A 254 -27.92 -1.70 14.94
N ARG A 255 -28.31 -2.78 14.27
CA ARG A 255 -29.64 -3.38 14.42
C ARG A 255 -29.87 -3.84 15.86
N ASP A 256 -28.90 -4.52 16.47
CA ASP A 256 -29.01 -4.96 17.86
C ASP A 256 -29.12 -3.78 18.82
N TYR A 257 -28.38 -2.69 18.63
CA TYR A 257 -28.54 -1.48 19.45
C TYR A 257 -29.98 -0.92 19.44
N TRP A 258 -30.62 -0.95 18.26
CA TRP A 258 -31.94 -0.36 18.04
C TRP A 258 -33.08 -1.29 18.52
N VAL A 259 -32.96 -2.59 18.25
CA VAL A 259 -33.95 -3.61 18.62
C VAL A 259 -33.82 -3.99 20.10
N ASN A 260 -32.61 -4.00 20.63
CA ASN A 260 -32.28 -4.58 21.92
C ASN A 260 -32.04 -3.51 22.99
N LYS A 261 -33.12 -2.82 23.39
CA LYS A 261 -33.07 -1.68 24.33
C LYS A 261 -32.52 -1.99 25.73
N ARG A 262 -32.44 -3.27 26.12
CA ARG A 262 -31.97 -3.72 27.45
C ARG A 262 -30.51 -4.21 27.48
N GLY A 263 -29.79 -4.24 26.34
CA GLY A 263 -28.38 -4.64 26.29
C GLY A 263 -28.11 -6.10 26.70
N GLY A 264 -29.12 -6.97 26.60
CA GLY A 264 -29.01 -8.40 26.92
C GLY A 264 -29.24 -9.27 25.69
N CYS A 265 -28.62 -10.44 25.60
CA CYS A 265 -28.85 -11.41 24.53
C CYS A 265 -30.34 -11.75 24.35
N ASN A 266 -30.98 -11.23 23.30
CA ASN A 266 -32.39 -11.53 22.95
C ASN A 266 -32.58 -12.85 22.19
N VAL A 267 -31.50 -13.61 21.95
CA VAL A 267 -31.51 -14.77 21.03
C VAL A 267 -31.86 -16.10 21.71
N MET A 268 -32.06 -16.14 23.04
CA MET A 268 -32.55 -17.35 23.71
C MET A 268 -33.45 -17.03 24.90
N GLY A 269 -34.61 -17.69 24.96
CA GLY A 269 -35.40 -17.74 26.19
C GLY A 269 -34.58 -18.31 27.35
N ASP A 270 -34.81 -17.77 28.56
CA ASP A 270 -33.97 -17.99 29.74
C ASP A 270 -33.73 -19.48 30.07
N GLU A 271 -34.72 -20.35 29.85
CA GLU A 271 -34.58 -21.79 30.09
C GLU A 271 -33.66 -22.51 29.10
N LYS A 272 -33.73 -22.18 27.80
CA LYS A 272 -32.87 -22.79 26.77
C LYS A 272 -31.43 -22.28 26.92
N ARG A 273 -31.29 -20.99 27.27
CA ARG A 273 -30.00 -20.37 27.58
C ARG A 273 -29.35 -21.06 28.77
N GLN A 274 -30.07 -21.28 29.87
CA GLN A 274 -29.55 -21.97 31.05
C GLN A 274 -29.17 -23.43 30.75
N ARG A 275 -30.02 -24.20 30.04
CA ARG A 275 -29.69 -25.60 29.68
C ARG A 275 -28.45 -25.73 28.78
N ILE A 276 -28.28 -24.80 27.83
CA ILE A 276 -27.08 -24.76 26.98
C ILE A 276 -25.87 -24.30 27.80
N PHE A 277 -26.03 -23.29 28.66
CA PHE A 277 -24.96 -22.85 29.56
C PHE A 277 -24.54 -23.96 30.53
N GLU A 278 -25.47 -24.73 31.08
CA GLU A 278 -25.21 -25.85 31.99
C GLU A 278 -24.55 -27.03 31.27
N LYS A 279 -25.00 -27.39 30.06
CA LYS A 279 -24.33 -28.41 29.22
C LYS A 279 -22.92 -27.98 28.83
N ILE A 280 -22.73 -26.70 28.50
CA ILE A 280 -21.39 -26.16 28.24
C ILE A 280 -20.57 -26.15 29.53
N ARG A 281 -21.16 -25.89 30.70
CA ARG A 281 -20.44 -25.88 31.98
C ARG A 281 -20.03 -27.27 32.43
N SER A 282 -20.85 -28.29 32.20
CA SER A 282 -20.60 -29.68 32.60
C SER A 282 -19.56 -30.39 31.73
N ILE A 283 -19.43 -30.00 30.46
CA ILE A 283 -18.40 -30.55 29.54
C ILE A 283 -17.00 -29.97 29.84
N THR A 284 -16.96 -28.89 30.61
CA THR A 284 -15.87 -27.92 30.54
C THR A 284 -15.43 -27.68 31.99
N GLN A 285 -14.89 -28.69 32.66
CA GLN A 285 -14.19 -28.52 33.93
C GLN A 285 -12.78 -29.10 33.70
N LYS A 286 -11.77 -28.22 33.63
CA LYS A 286 -10.37 -28.43 33.15
C LYS A 286 -10.08 -28.30 31.64
N ARG A 287 -10.92 -28.79 30.71
CA ARG A 287 -10.71 -28.57 29.24
C ARG A 287 -10.98 -27.11 28.77
N GLN A 288 -11.61 -26.28 29.59
CA GLN A 288 -12.00 -24.91 29.21
C GLN A 288 -10.84 -23.98 28.94
N PHE A 289 -9.74 -24.16 29.69
CA PHE A 289 -8.66 -23.20 29.68
C PHE A 289 -7.91 -23.26 28.34
N ILE A 290 -7.59 -24.48 27.88
CA ILE A 290 -6.95 -24.73 26.58
C ILE A 290 -7.88 -24.35 25.42
N LEU A 291 -9.19 -24.68 25.51
CA LEU A 291 -10.18 -24.25 24.51
C LEU A 291 -10.33 -22.73 24.45
N ALA A 292 -10.34 -22.04 25.59
CA ALA A 292 -10.38 -20.59 25.65
C ALA A 292 -9.08 -19.96 25.11
N LEU A 293 -7.93 -20.54 25.44
CA LEU A 293 -6.63 -20.13 24.92
C LEU A 293 -6.58 -20.29 23.40
N GLY A 294 -6.99 -21.44 22.87
CA GLY A 294 -7.08 -21.68 21.43
C GLY A 294 -8.08 -20.74 20.74
N GLY A 295 -9.22 -20.45 21.38
CA GLY A 295 -10.19 -19.46 20.88
C GLY A 295 -9.61 -18.05 20.82
N ILE A 296 -8.81 -17.66 21.81
CA ILE A 296 -8.13 -16.35 21.84
C ILE A 296 -7.03 -16.27 20.79
N VAL A 297 -6.23 -17.33 20.62
CA VAL A 297 -5.21 -17.39 19.55
C VAL A 297 -5.88 -17.28 18.18
N LEU A 298 -6.96 -18.03 17.95
CA LEU A 298 -7.72 -17.96 16.70
C LEU A 298 -8.32 -16.56 16.48
N LEU A 299 -8.85 -15.95 17.54
CA LEU A 299 -9.35 -14.57 17.49
C LEU A 299 -8.22 -13.59 17.14
N ALA A 300 -7.04 -13.73 17.75
CA ALA A 300 -5.88 -12.89 17.45
C ALA A 300 -5.48 -13.00 15.97
N VAL A 301 -5.41 -14.23 15.42
CA VAL A 301 -5.13 -14.45 13.99
C VAL A 301 -6.17 -13.74 13.10
N ALA A 302 -7.46 -13.93 13.40
CA ALA A 302 -8.53 -13.32 12.62
C ALA A 302 -8.49 -11.78 12.67
N VAL A 303 -8.22 -11.21 13.85
CA VAL A 303 -8.10 -9.76 14.06
C VAL A 303 -6.90 -9.21 13.30
N ASN A 304 -5.73 -9.83 13.41
CA ASN A 304 -4.52 -9.37 12.72
C ASN A 304 -4.67 -9.44 11.20
N MET A 305 -5.43 -10.42 10.69
CA MET A 305 -5.72 -10.48 9.25
C MET A 305 -6.59 -9.30 8.78
N VAL A 306 -7.54 -8.86 9.61
CA VAL A 306 -8.37 -7.68 9.33
C VAL A 306 -7.55 -6.39 9.46
N GLU A 307 -6.78 -6.28 10.53
CA GLU A 307 -5.90 -5.15 10.82
C GLU A 307 -4.89 -4.92 9.71
N LEU A 308 -4.25 -5.99 9.22
CA LEU A 308 -3.32 -5.94 8.10
C LEU A 308 -3.94 -5.29 6.88
N VAL A 309 -5.23 -5.50 6.61
CA VAL A 309 -5.91 -4.85 5.49
C VAL A 309 -6.27 -3.40 5.79
N CYS A 310 -6.58 -3.08 7.05
CA CYS A 310 -6.91 -1.71 7.49
C CYS A 310 -5.69 -0.78 7.46
N SER A 311 -4.47 -1.27 7.71
CA SER A 311 -3.25 -0.44 7.79
C SER A 311 -2.08 -0.89 6.89
N ALA A 312 -2.31 -1.82 5.96
CA ALA A 312 -1.30 -2.45 5.09
C ALA A 312 -0.25 -1.50 4.46
N GLY A 313 -0.63 -0.27 4.15
CA GLY A 313 0.26 0.73 3.53
C GLY A 313 1.50 1.05 4.38
N LEU A 314 1.33 1.26 5.69
CA LEU A 314 2.43 1.64 6.59
C LEU A 314 3.50 0.53 6.73
N PRO A 315 3.14 -0.73 7.04
CA PRO A 315 4.05 -1.87 7.02
C PRO A 315 4.76 -2.11 5.69
N ALA A 316 4.05 -1.92 4.57
CA ALA A 316 4.59 -2.15 3.23
C ALA A 316 5.71 -1.17 2.91
N ILE A 317 5.46 0.12 3.14
CA ILE A 317 6.46 1.18 2.93
C ILE A 317 7.66 0.94 3.85
N TYR A 318 7.41 0.63 5.12
CA TYR A 318 8.49 0.39 6.09
C TYR A 318 9.37 -0.80 5.72
N THR A 319 8.78 -1.96 5.42
CA THR A 319 9.53 -3.17 5.04
C THR A 319 10.29 -2.97 3.72
N LYS A 320 9.74 -2.17 2.79
CA LYS A 320 10.44 -1.75 1.58
C LYS A 320 11.69 -0.93 1.90
N ILE A 321 11.58 0.10 2.74
CA ILE A 321 12.72 0.93 3.17
C ILE A 321 13.78 0.10 3.88
N LEU A 322 13.34 -0.84 4.74
CA LEU A 322 14.23 -1.71 5.50
C LEU A 322 15.01 -2.67 4.57
N SER A 323 14.34 -3.22 3.55
CA SER A 323 14.98 -4.04 2.50
C SER A 323 15.98 -3.25 1.66
N LEU A 324 15.65 -2.00 1.32
CA LEU A 324 16.52 -1.12 0.54
C LEU A 324 17.75 -0.61 1.31
N SER A 325 17.68 -0.61 2.63
CA SER A 325 18.78 -0.19 3.51
C SER A 325 19.94 -1.20 3.55
N ASN A 326 19.83 -2.34 2.85
CA ASN A 326 20.87 -3.37 2.70
C ASN A 326 21.50 -3.81 4.03
N LEU A 327 20.66 -3.99 5.05
CA LEU A 327 21.09 -4.36 6.40
C LEU A 327 21.43 -5.85 6.50
N PRO A 328 22.36 -6.23 7.40
CA PRO A 328 22.55 -7.64 7.75
C PRO A 328 21.27 -8.23 8.35
N THR A 329 21.01 -9.50 8.07
CA THR A 329 19.75 -10.20 8.39
C THR A 329 19.31 -10.04 9.85
N TRP A 330 20.24 -10.05 10.81
CA TRP A 330 19.91 -9.88 12.22
C TRP A 330 19.41 -8.46 12.56
N GLN A 331 19.96 -7.42 11.93
CA GLN A 331 19.51 -6.04 12.11
C GLN A 331 18.12 -5.85 11.49
N TYR A 332 17.87 -6.46 10.32
CA TYR A 332 16.55 -6.47 9.70
C TYR A 332 15.48 -7.02 10.66
N TYR A 333 15.69 -8.21 11.23
CA TYR A 333 14.73 -8.78 12.18
C TYR A 333 14.65 -8.02 13.50
N LEU A 334 15.73 -7.39 13.96
CA LEU A 334 15.71 -6.54 15.14
C LEU A 334 14.83 -5.30 14.94
N TYR A 335 14.90 -4.69 13.76
CA TYR A 335 14.03 -3.57 13.38
C TYR A 335 12.57 -4.00 13.27
N LEU A 336 12.27 -5.19 12.72
CA LEU A 336 10.91 -5.74 12.74
C LEU A 336 10.41 -6.00 14.17
N LEU A 337 11.24 -6.54 15.05
CA LEU A 337 10.88 -6.72 16.46
C LEU A 337 10.63 -5.38 17.16
N PHE A 338 11.46 -4.38 16.87
CA PHE A 338 11.28 -3.04 17.40
C PHE A 338 9.98 -2.39 16.90
N TYR A 339 9.68 -2.55 15.60
CA TYR A 339 8.41 -2.14 15.03
C TYR A 339 7.24 -2.73 15.82
N ILE A 340 7.22 -4.05 16.01
CA ILE A 340 6.12 -4.75 16.67
C ILE A 340 5.99 -4.36 18.14
N PHE A 341 7.11 -4.14 18.81
CA PHE A 341 7.10 -3.67 20.19
C PHE A 341 6.40 -2.31 20.33
N ILE A 342 6.70 -1.37 19.43
CA ILE A 342 6.06 -0.04 19.42
C ILE A 342 4.59 -0.15 19.00
N PHE A 343 4.31 -0.94 17.97
CA PHE A 343 2.96 -1.21 17.48
C PHE A 343 2.04 -1.83 18.54
N MET A 344 2.55 -2.69 19.43
CA MET A 344 1.76 -3.31 20.51
C MET A 344 1.65 -2.44 21.76
N LEU A 345 2.33 -1.29 21.81
CA LEU A 345 2.47 -0.50 23.03
C LEU A 345 1.15 0.16 23.45
N ASP A 346 0.36 0.64 22.49
CA ASP A 346 -0.95 1.23 22.76
C ASP A 346 -1.98 0.15 23.14
N ASP A 347 -1.94 -1.02 22.51
CA ASP A 347 -2.74 -2.19 22.88
C ASP A 347 -2.47 -2.64 24.32
N LEU A 348 -1.19 -2.73 24.70
CA LEU A 348 -0.77 -2.98 26.09
C LEU A 348 -1.32 -1.86 26.98
N PHE A 349 -1.10 -0.60 26.63
CA PHE A 349 -1.56 0.53 27.45
C PHE A 349 -3.07 0.50 27.71
N ILE A 350 -3.89 0.32 26.67
CA ILE A 350 -5.35 0.23 26.78
C ILE A 350 -5.76 -1.00 27.58
N PHE A 351 -5.14 -2.16 27.32
CA PHE A 351 -5.43 -3.39 28.05
C PHE A 351 -5.13 -3.25 29.55
N PHE A 352 -3.92 -2.81 29.92
CA PHE A 352 -3.50 -2.65 31.32
C PHE A 352 -4.38 -1.62 32.05
N THR A 353 -4.62 -0.46 31.42
CA THR A 353 -5.48 0.58 32.02
C THR A 353 -6.90 0.05 32.21
N ALA A 354 -7.51 -0.58 31.21
CA ALA A 354 -8.84 -1.17 31.32
C ALA A 354 -8.90 -2.25 32.41
N MET A 355 -7.91 -3.13 32.47
CA MET A 355 -7.84 -4.23 33.42
C MET A 355 -7.64 -3.79 34.86
N ILE A 356 -7.08 -2.61 35.10
CA ILE A 356 -6.92 -2.01 36.44
C ILE A 356 -8.14 -1.16 36.79
N THR A 357 -8.60 -0.29 35.87
CA THR A 357 -9.62 0.74 36.12
C THR A 357 -11.05 0.22 36.05
N LEU A 358 -11.40 -0.61 35.06
CA LEU A 358 -12.78 -1.13 34.89
C LEU A 358 -13.12 -2.23 35.90
N GLN A 359 -12.14 -2.69 36.70
CA GLN A 359 -12.41 -3.48 37.90
C GLN A 359 -13.10 -2.66 39.01
N ALA A 360 -12.89 -1.34 39.02
CA ALA A 360 -13.43 -0.45 40.05
C ALA A 360 -14.85 0.04 39.72
N VAL A 361 -15.28 -0.05 38.46
CA VAL A 361 -16.56 0.48 37.99
C VAL A 361 -17.35 -0.66 37.34
N GLY A 362 -18.25 -1.29 38.10
CA GLY A 362 -19.10 -2.40 37.67
C GLY A 362 -20.15 -2.01 36.60
N ILE A 363 -19.71 -1.47 35.46
CA ILE A 363 -20.59 -0.97 34.40
C ILE A 363 -20.74 -2.05 33.32
N GLN A 364 -21.64 -2.99 33.56
CA GLN A 364 -21.80 -4.15 32.66
C GLN A 364 -22.85 -3.95 31.55
N SER A 365 -23.85 -3.06 31.71
CA SER A 365 -24.98 -2.97 30.76
C SER A 365 -25.01 -1.70 29.90
N LYS A 366 -24.71 -0.52 30.46
CA LYS A 366 -24.71 0.75 29.69
C LYS A 366 -23.53 0.86 28.72
N TYR A 367 -22.35 0.40 29.13
CA TYR A 367 -21.12 0.52 28.33
C TYR A 367 -21.09 -0.45 27.16
N SER A 368 -21.52 -1.71 27.36
CA SER A 368 -21.63 -2.70 26.29
C SER A 368 -22.59 -2.23 25.19
N ARG A 369 -23.75 -1.67 25.55
CA ARG A 369 -24.70 -1.13 24.58
C ARG A 369 -24.14 0.06 23.79
N PHE A 370 -23.45 0.99 24.46
CA PHE A 370 -22.81 2.12 23.80
C PHE A 370 -21.65 1.66 22.90
N SER A 371 -20.89 0.66 23.32
CA SER A 371 -19.84 0.02 22.54
C SER A 371 -20.38 -0.63 21.25
N HIS A 372 -21.52 -1.32 21.30
CA HIS A 372 -22.15 -1.87 20.09
C HIS A 372 -22.61 -0.78 19.11
N LEU A 373 -23.10 0.37 19.60
CA LEU A 373 -23.46 1.50 18.74
C LEU A 373 -22.24 2.10 18.06
N VAL A 374 -21.25 2.53 18.84
CA VAL A 374 -20.09 3.27 18.31
C VAL A 374 -19.20 2.33 17.48
N GLY A 375 -18.93 1.13 17.98
CA GLY A 375 -18.17 0.11 17.26
C GLY A 375 -18.89 -0.38 16.00
N GLY A 376 -20.22 -0.51 16.06
CA GLY A 376 -21.02 -0.83 14.88
C GLY A 376 -20.97 0.27 13.82
N ILE A 377 -21.10 1.54 14.21
CA ILE A 377 -21.02 2.68 13.29
C ILE A 377 -19.65 2.72 12.65
N LEU A 378 -18.59 2.57 13.45
CA LEU A 378 -17.23 2.62 12.91
C LEU A 378 -16.93 1.44 11.99
N MET A 379 -17.29 0.20 12.37
CA MET A 379 -17.13 -0.96 11.51
C MET A 379 -17.93 -0.85 10.21
N PHE A 380 -19.13 -0.25 10.26
CA PHE A 380 -19.93 -0.03 9.07
C PHE A 380 -19.31 1.02 8.14
N ILE A 381 -18.83 2.14 8.68
CA ILE A 381 -18.13 3.19 7.92
C ILE A 381 -16.83 2.62 7.31
N ILE A 382 -16.03 1.90 8.09
CA ILE A 382 -14.79 1.27 7.62
C ILE A 382 -15.11 0.25 6.52
N GLY A 383 -16.14 -0.57 6.69
CA GLY A 383 -16.59 -1.52 5.66
C GLY A 383 -16.99 -0.83 4.35
N LEU A 384 -17.71 0.30 4.42
CA LEU A 384 -18.07 1.13 3.26
C LEU A 384 -16.81 1.71 2.58
N LEU A 385 -15.91 2.30 3.35
CA LEU A 385 -14.65 2.85 2.82
C LEU A 385 -13.79 1.75 2.18
N LEU A 386 -13.70 0.57 2.80
CA LEU A 386 -13.02 -0.59 2.25
C LEU A 386 -13.64 -1.11 0.94
N LEU A 387 -14.90 -0.82 0.61
CA LEU A 387 -15.49 -1.22 -0.67
C LEU A 387 -15.46 -0.12 -1.73
N PHE A 388 -15.73 1.13 -1.35
CA PHE A 388 -15.95 2.21 -2.31
C PHE A 388 -14.79 3.21 -2.42
N LYS A 389 -14.03 3.44 -1.34
CA LYS A 389 -12.94 4.42 -1.29
C LYS A 389 -11.73 3.91 -0.49
N PRO A 390 -10.97 2.95 -1.04
CA PRO A 390 -9.73 2.41 -0.43
C PRO A 390 -8.78 3.45 0.11
N GLU A 391 -8.61 4.49 -0.71
CA GLU A 391 -7.51 5.44 -0.66
C GLU A 391 -7.59 6.29 0.61
N TRP A 392 -8.76 6.34 1.25
CA TRP A 392 -8.97 7.07 2.49
C TRP A 392 -8.51 6.28 3.72
N LEU A 393 -8.37 4.97 3.60
CA LEU A 393 -7.92 4.08 4.68
C LEU A 393 -6.48 3.63 4.47
N MET A 394 -6.10 3.36 3.23
CA MET A 394 -4.74 3.01 2.86
C MET A 394 -3.95 4.31 2.73
N PHE A 395 -3.24 4.70 3.79
CA PHE A 395 -2.32 5.83 3.76
C PHE A 395 -1.27 5.61 2.66
N GLY A 396 -1.48 6.25 1.50
CA GLY A 396 -0.68 6.12 0.28
C GLY A 396 -0.81 7.37 -0.56
#